data_AF-A0A952NLP9-F1
#
_entry.id   AF-A0A952NLP9-F1
#
_cell.length_a   1.000
_cell.length_b   1.000
_cell.length_c   1.000
_cell.angle_alpha   90.00
_cell.angle_beta   90.00
_cell.angle_gamma   90.00
#
_symmetry.space_group_name_H-M   'P 1'
#
loop_
_entity.id
_entity.type
_entity.pdbx_description
1 polymer ?
#
loop_
_entity_poly.entity_id
_entity_poly.type
_entity_poly.pdbx_seq_one_letter_code
_entity_poly.pdbx_strand_id
1 'polypeptide(L)'
;MKNKTNLLTKTAAGLLLGSLLMSSLPANAQGLFDIFRRDRSQPRPQPQYDLPQDTGEYGTWKLRKPYWTQEDEIGYSNFVSAIGRSGCTTVDSCMRSPANPFRESDPPTEMYKFWSDCADWPYFLRSYYAWKNGLPFVFSGGMVALPLTEAQKQTIATGEATEQTDVRYSWNGNRPTRRTLLPEARSGQANFFTMHRIIQDTVHTATMRIDPRTDYGDMYTPAVARGSIRPGTAVYDPSGHVGVVYDITADGQVMVFDALIDRKSISPRRPYSTDFYKRSKMEHGGWFQNFRPVVVEGARRDYFSGVYTGGQMRLLTNAEIPDFSLEMFGNMVGADGKNAYALGGGKTTTMFQEFLRRRMFQGQYKVDVLSEFKIRMKAICDDFQSRVSLVQDGTIKGIARQPHADVLPNTIYGGAGDWDTYSTPGGDVRRRNSVNSAIAYAKDLKGQLDRRNPDFIYRGQNFKADLVKSASETLKSCSITYNNSAGRAVRLDLESLLNRMPRMSFDPWHCIELRWGASSSQELASCADVNDSVKMRWYNAQQTLRNHMARDTNLFTGYTLEQLEEKAPTLGPAQAENNNLLQRLQNEL
;
A
#
# COMPACT_ATOMS: atom_id res chain seq x y z
N MET A 1 -74.77 18.22 19.12
CA MET A 1 -74.96 16.76 19.24
C MET A 1 -73.60 16.20 19.70
N LYS A 2 -73.43 15.79 20.98
CA LYS A 2 -73.44 14.39 21.50
C LYS A 2 -72.44 13.47 20.76
N ASN A 3 -71.63 12.55 21.33
CA ASN A 3 -71.27 12.06 22.69
C ASN A 3 -70.09 11.03 22.52
N LYS A 4 -69.23 10.63 23.48
CA LYS A 4 -68.83 11.11 24.83
C LYS A 4 -67.50 10.42 25.28
N THR A 5 -66.69 11.10 26.11
CA THR A 5 -65.73 10.62 27.17
C THR A 5 -65.28 9.14 27.33
N ASN A 6 -63.95 8.98 27.46
CA ASN A 6 -63.14 8.37 28.56
C ASN A 6 -63.25 6.90 29.06
N LEU A 7 -62.11 6.47 29.64
CA LEU A 7 -61.87 5.39 30.64
C LEU A 7 -61.99 3.95 30.07
N LEU A 8 -61.25 2.92 30.53
CA LEU A 8 -60.56 2.65 31.81
C LEU A 8 -59.33 1.71 31.66
N THR A 9 -58.49 1.64 32.71
CA THR A 9 -57.31 0.74 32.87
C THR A 9 -57.62 -0.56 33.64
N LYS A 10 -56.71 -1.56 33.55
CA LYS A 10 -56.62 -2.84 34.33
C LYS A 10 -57.66 -3.91 33.89
N THR A 11 -57.45 -5.23 33.99
CA THR A 11 -56.60 -6.09 34.87
C THR A 11 -56.29 -7.41 34.11
N ALA A 12 -55.05 -7.89 34.04
CA ALA A 12 -54.46 -8.99 34.84
C ALA A 12 -54.94 -10.44 34.60
N ALA A 13 -53.97 -11.29 34.23
CA ALA A 13 -53.77 -12.71 34.58
C ALA A 13 -54.82 -13.79 34.25
N GLY A 14 -54.35 -14.91 33.67
CA GLY A 14 -54.92 -16.23 33.97
C GLY A 14 -54.88 -17.31 32.87
N LEU A 15 -54.32 -18.47 33.25
CA LEU A 15 -54.42 -19.82 32.67
C LEU A 15 -53.40 -20.21 31.57
N LEU A 16 -52.40 -21.06 31.88
CA LEU A 16 -52.42 -22.53 32.17
C LEU A 16 -52.47 -23.37 30.87
N LEU A 17 -51.86 -24.56 30.75
CA LEU A 17 -50.67 -25.18 31.38
C LEU A 17 -50.37 -26.46 30.58
N GLY A 18 -49.10 -26.80 30.34
CA GLY A 18 -48.70 -28.05 29.68
C GLY A 18 -47.23 -27.98 29.25
N SER A 19 -46.28 -28.39 30.09
CA SER A 19 -45.81 -29.79 30.24
C SER A 19 -45.11 -30.28 28.96
N LEU A 20 -43.89 -30.81 28.94
CA LEU A 20 -42.88 -31.10 29.96
C LEU A 20 -41.76 -31.81 29.15
N LEU A 21 -40.50 -31.42 29.31
CA LEU A 21 -39.28 -32.27 29.27
C LEU A 21 -38.06 -31.46 28.84
N MET A 22 -37.30 -31.00 29.83
CA MET A 22 -35.86 -30.75 29.63
C MET A 22 -35.14 -32.10 29.59
N SER A 23 -34.28 -32.28 28.59
CA SER A 23 -33.13 -33.18 28.71
C SER A 23 -31.89 -32.49 28.13
N SER A 24 -30.85 -32.52 28.94
CA SER A 24 -29.50 -31.97 28.74
C SER A 24 -28.96 -31.97 27.30
N LEU A 25 -28.58 -30.78 26.81
CA LEU A 25 -27.53 -30.64 25.79
C LEU A 25 -26.20 -30.28 26.46
N PRO A 26 -25.06 -30.85 26.01
CA PRO A 26 -23.78 -30.73 26.70
C PRO A 26 -23.13 -29.35 26.54
N ALA A 27 -22.28 -28.98 27.51
CA ALA A 27 -21.60 -27.68 27.62
C ALA A 27 -20.48 -27.42 26.57
N ASN A 28 -20.51 -28.09 25.42
CA ASN A 28 -19.48 -28.00 24.36
C ASN A 28 -19.93 -27.18 23.13
N ALA A 29 -20.99 -26.37 23.25
CA ALA A 29 -21.52 -25.54 22.17
C ALA A 29 -21.21 -24.03 22.31
N GLN A 30 -20.37 -23.62 23.28
CA GLN A 30 -19.95 -22.22 23.46
C GLN A 30 -18.47 -21.96 23.09
N GLY A 31 -17.68 -22.99 22.80
CA GLY A 31 -16.24 -22.85 22.47
C GLY A 31 -15.91 -22.51 21.01
N LEU A 32 -16.85 -22.65 20.06
CA LEU A 32 -16.54 -22.53 18.62
C LEU A 32 -16.75 -21.13 18.02
N PHE A 33 -17.47 -20.23 18.71
CA PHE A 33 -17.84 -18.91 18.17
C PHE A 33 -17.04 -17.74 18.74
N ASP A 34 -16.28 -17.92 19.83
CA ASP A 34 -15.34 -16.89 20.32
C ASP A 34 -14.00 -16.87 19.56
N ILE A 35 -13.68 -17.91 18.77
CA ILE A 35 -12.46 -17.97 17.94
C ILE A 35 -12.48 -16.93 16.80
N PHE A 36 -13.67 -16.46 16.39
CA PHE A 36 -13.84 -15.43 15.36
C PHE A 36 -13.91 -14.00 15.91
N ARG A 37 -13.85 -13.80 17.24
CA ARG A 37 -13.70 -12.47 17.81
C ARG A 37 -12.25 -12.01 17.66
N ARG A 38 -12.01 -11.22 16.61
CA ARG A 38 -10.81 -10.39 16.46
C ARG A 38 -10.50 -9.69 17.78
N ASP A 39 -9.35 -10.01 18.38
CA ASP A 39 -8.84 -9.29 19.53
C ASP A 39 -8.68 -7.81 19.14
N ARG A 40 -9.41 -6.94 19.85
CA ARG A 40 -9.36 -5.49 19.66
C ARG A 40 -8.27 -4.83 20.52
N SER A 41 -7.51 -5.60 21.30
CA SER A 41 -6.59 -5.11 22.34
C SER A 41 -5.12 -5.00 21.93
N GLN A 42 -4.72 -5.48 20.75
CA GLN A 42 -3.35 -5.36 20.22
C GLN A 42 -3.20 -4.10 19.33
N PRO A 43 -2.74 -2.95 19.85
CA PRO A 43 -2.31 -1.84 19.00
C PRO A 43 -1.14 -2.28 18.11
N ARG A 44 -1.02 -1.68 16.91
CA ARG A 44 0.13 -1.93 16.00
C ARG A 44 1.44 -1.78 16.79
N PRO A 45 2.38 -2.75 16.72
CA PRO A 45 3.65 -2.66 17.43
C PRO A 45 4.29 -1.29 17.21
N GLN A 46 4.38 -0.50 18.28
CA GLN A 46 4.99 0.82 18.17
C GLN A 46 6.50 0.62 18.21
N PRO A 47 7.27 1.22 17.28
CA PRO A 47 8.67 1.45 17.57
C PRO A 47 8.72 2.23 18.89
N GLN A 48 9.51 1.73 19.84
CA GLN A 48 9.69 2.32 21.16
C GLN A 48 10.46 3.63 21.02
N TYR A 49 9.75 4.65 20.59
CA TYR A 49 10.10 6.05 20.74
C TYR A 49 9.40 6.51 22.01
N ASP A 50 10.19 6.99 22.97
CA ASP A 50 9.69 7.41 24.27
C ASP A 50 8.59 8.48 24.13
N LEU A 51 7.75 8.58 25.15
CA LEU A 51 6.71 9.62 25.21
C LEU A 51 7.33 10.99 24.93
N PRO A 52 6.74 11.83 24.06
CA PRO A 52 7.32 13.13 23.75
C PRO A 52 7.61 13.91 25.03
N GLN A 53 8.84 14.40 25.16
CA GLN A 53 9.08 15.62 25.93
C GLN A 53 8.22 16.75 25.35
N ASP A 54 8.02 17.84 26.09
CA ASP A 54 6.98 18.85 25.78
C ASP A 54 7.16 19.52 24.40
N THR A 55 6.57 18.87 23.38
CA THR A 55 6.47 19.39 22.00
C THR A 55 5.33 20.40 21.84
N GLY A 56 4.72 20.87 22.94
CA GLY A 56 3.61 21.82 22.93
C GLY A 56 3.96 23.13 22.23
N GLU A 57 5.17 23.65 22.48
CA GLU A 57 5.66 24.88 21.85
C GLU A 57 5.79 24.75 20.32
N TYR A 58 6.34 23.64 19.83
CA TYR A 58 6.50 23.38 18.40
C TYR A 58 5.17 23.07 17.73
N GLY A 59 4.40 22.13 18.29
CA GLY A 59 3.30 21.46 17.57
C GLY A 59 2.05 22.30 17.34
N THR A 60 1.99 23.55 17.77
CA THR A 60 0.77 24.36 17.73
C THR A 60 0.31 24.64 16.30
N TRP A 61 -0.83 24.05 15.91
CA TRP A 61 -1.50 24.24 14.62
C TRP A 61 -2.68 25.20 14.79
N LYS A 62 -2.53 26.43 14.29
CA LYS A 62 -3.55 27.47 14.30
C LYS A 62 -4.23 27.58 12.93
N LEU A 63 -5.55 27.65 12.89
CA LEU A 63 -6.30 27.86 11.63
C LEU A 63 -6.12 29.32 11.18
N ARG A 64 -5.36 29.53 10.09
CA ARG A 64 -5.02 30.84 9.50
C ARG A 64 -5.81 31.15 8.24
N LYS A 65 -6.25 30.12 7.51
CA LYS A 65 -7.08 30.23 6.30
C LYS A 65 -8.30 29.32 6.44
N PRO A 66 -9.51 29.73 6.04
CA PRO A 66 -10.69 28.87 6.13
C PRO A 66 -10.83 27.84 4.99
N TYR A 67 -9.94 27.86 3.99
CA TYR A 67 -9.92 26.91 2.86
C TYR A 67 -8.51 26.85 2.23
N TRP A 68 -8.29 25.90 1.33
CA TRP A 68 -7.09 25.80 0.49
C TRP A 68 -7.22 26.64 -0.78
N THR A 69 -6.24 27.49 -1.08
CA THR A 69 -6.18 28.19 -2.38
C THR A 69 -5.46 27.35 -3.43
N GLN A 70 -5.50 27.79 -4.70
CA GLN A 70 -4.73 27.15 -5.78
C GLN A 70 -3.21 27.25 -5.53
N GLU A 71 -2.76 28.37 -4.93
CA GLU A 71 -1.38 28.57 -4.50
C GLU A 71 -0.97 27.61 -3.38
N ASP A 72 -1.88 27.29 -2.45
CA ASP A 72 -1.63 26.29 -1.41
C ASP A 72 -1.48 24.87 -2.01
N GLU A 73 -2.28 24.53 -3.02
CA GLU A 73 -2.15 23.27 -3.76
C GLU A 73 -0.83 23.18 -4.53
N ILE A 74 -0.43 24.26 -5.22
CA ILE A 74 0.85 24.36 -5.93
C ILE A 74 2.01 24.25 -4.94
N GLY A 75 1.94 24.95 -3.81
CA GLY A 75 2.95 24.91 -2.76
C GLY A 75 3.09 23.51 -2.13
N TYR A 76 1.98 22.80 -1.91
CA TYR A 76 1.98 21.39 -1.47
C TYR A 76 2.66 20.48 -2.51
N SER A 77 2.33 20.62 -3.80
CA SER A 77 3.00 19.87 -4.86
C SER A 77 4.50 20.17 -4.94
N ASN A 78 4.90 21.43 -4.80
CA ASN A 78 6.32 21.82 -4.79
C ASN A 78 7.06 21.21 -3.58
N PHE A 79 6.46 21.23 -2.40
CA PHE A 79 6.97 20.58 -1.20
C PHE A 79 7.18 19.07 -1.42
N VAL A 80 6.14 18.34 -1.86
CA VAL A 80 6.24 16.89 -2.10
C VAL A 80 7.28 16.57 -3.19
N SER A 81 7.37 17.38 -4.24
CA SER A 81 8.36 17.19 -5.30
C SER A 81 9.79 17.40 -4.82
N ALA A 82 10.04 18.43 -4.00
CA ALA A 82 11.35 18.67 -3.39
C ALA A 82 11.76 17.49 -2.48
N ILE A 83 10.87 17.03 -1.59
CA ILE A 83 11.10 15.86 -0.73
C ILE A 83 11.40 14.61 -1.58
N GLY A 84 10.60 14.34 -2.61
CA GLY A 84 10.78 13.21 -3.51
C GLY A 84 12.12 13.25 -4.25
N ARG A 85 12.56 14.42 -4.72
CA ARG A 85 13.84 14.61 -5.43
C ARG A 85 15.08 14.67 -4.53
N SER A 86 14.92 14.86 -3.22
CA SER A 86 16.04 15.09 -2.28
C SER A 86 16.99 13.91 -2.05
N GLY A 87 16.67 12.71 -2.54
CA GLY A 87 17.47 11.49 -2.29
C GLY A 87 17.36 10.90 -0.89
N CYS A 88 16.52 11.47 -0.01
CA CYS A 88 16.30 10.97 1.34
C CYS A 88 15.74 9.53 1.38
N THR A 89 16.28 8.70 2.28
CA THR A 89 16.02 7.26 2.37
C THR A 89 15.21 6.84 3.60
N THR A 90 14.98 7.76 4.54
CA THR A 90 14.11 7.54 5.72
C THR A 90 13.15 8.70 5.91
N VAL A 91 11.98 8.44 6.52
CA VAL A 91 10.93 9.43 6.79
C VAL A 91 11.51 10.63 7.53
N ASP A 92 12.22 10.41 8.64
CA ASP A 92 12.89 11.49 9.38
C ASP A 92 13.90 12.24 8.50
N SER A 93 14.80 11.55 7.79
CA SER A 93 15.79 12.22 6.92
C SER A 93 15.13 13.04 5.79
N CYS A 94 13.93 12.68 5.34
CA CYS A 94 13.18 13.45 4.37
C CYS A 94 12.66 14.76 4.97
N MET A 95 12.07 14.69 6.17
CA MET A 95 11.55 15.87 6.86
C MET A 95 12.69 16.77 7.39
N ARG A 96 13.84 16.20 7.74
CA ARG A 96 15.07 16.93 8.12
C ARG A 96 15.85 17.49 6.92
N SER A 97 15.54 17.06 5.70
CA SER A 97 16.28 17.44 4.49
C SER A 97 16.19 18.96 4.22
N PRO A 98 17.24 19.61 3.66
CA PRO A 98 17.15 20.97 3.13
C PRO A 98 15.99 21.20 2.14
N ALA A 99 15.49 20.13 1.51
CA ALA A 99 14.31 20.14 0.65
C ALA A 99 12.98 20.43 1.38
N ASN A 100 12.93 20.24 2.70
CA ASN A 100 11.83 20.74 3.53
C ASN A 100 12.11 22.20 3.92
N PRO A 101 11.31 23.17 3.45
CA PRO A 101 11.50 24.58 3.81
C PRO A 101 11.11 24.88 5.27
N PHE A 102 10.36 23.98 5.92
CA PHE A 102 9.84 24.19 7.27
C PHE A 102 10.67 23.53 8.38
N ARG A 103 11.70 22.75 8.03
CA ARG A 103 12.48 21.89 8.96
C ARG A 103 13.07 22.61 10.18
N GLU A 104 13.45 23.88 10.02
CA GLU A 104 14.08 24.70 11.09
C GLU A 104 13.06 25.11 12.18
N SER A 105 11.76 24.87 11.93
CA SER A 105 10.66 25.08 12.88
C SER A 105 10.12 23.76 13.46
N ASP A 106 10.81 22.64 13.22
CA ASP A 106 10.51 21.35 13.84
C ASP A 106 11.37 21.15 15.10
N PRO A 107 10.88 20.43 16.13
CA PRO A 107 11.70 20.05 17.27
C PRO A 107 12.90 19.21 16.81
N PRO A 108 14.02 19.17 17.56
CA PRO A 108 15.20 18.37 17.20
C PRO A 108 14.90 16.85 17.16
N THR A 109 15.72 16.04 16.47
CA THR A 109 15.40 14.61 16.22
C THR A 109 15.45 13.76 17.51
N GLU A 110 16.20 14.25 18.49
CA GLU A 110 16.32 13.74 19.86
C GLU A 110 15.00 13.92 20.65
N MET A 111 14.17 14.91 20.30
CA MET A 111 12.87 15.18 20.91
C MET A 111 11.72 14.55 20.11
N TYR A 112 11.78 14.62 18.78
CA TYR A 112 10.80 13.98 17.91
C TYR A 112 11.40 13.51 16.59
N LYS A 113 11.29 12.21 16.35
CA LYS A 113 11.66 11.58 15.09
C LYS A 113 10.41 11.37 14.23
N PHE A 114 10.45 11.68 12.94
CA PHE A 114 9.31 11.40 12.07
C PHE A 114 9.31 9.93 11.59
N TRP A 115 8.13 9.30 11.62
CA TRP A 115 7.88 7.93 11.14
C TRP A 115 6.59 7.91 10.31
N SER A 116 6.47 6.97 9.38
CA SER A 116 5.25 6.75 8.59
C SER A 116 5.27 5.40 7.89
N ASP A 117 4.13 4.70 7.81
CA ASP A 117 3.96 3.63 6.82
C ASP A 117 3.35 4.16 5.50
N CYS A 118 3.18 3.26 4.52
CA CYS A 118 2.75 3.59 3.17
C CYS A 118 1.36 4.26 3.12
N ALA A 119 0.42 3.83 3.94
CA ALA A 119 -0.95 4.36 3.98
C ALA A 119 -1.00 5.72 4.67
N ASP A 120 -0.21 5.85 5.73
CA ASP A 120 -0.09 7.06 6.53
C ASP A 120 0.67 8.17 5.76
N TRP A 121 1.59 7.82 4.85
CA TRP A 121 2.50 8.76 4.16
C TRP A 121 1.83 9.94 3.44
N PRO A 122 0.81 9.76 2.57
CA PRO A 122 0.09 10.89 1.98
C PRO A 122 -0.63 11.75 3.02
N TYR A 123 -1.20 11.15 4.07
CA TYR A 123 -1.89 11.89 5.14
C TYR A 123 -0.89 12.67 6.00
N PHE A 124 0.29 12.11 6.28
CA PHE A 124 1.36 12.81 6.97
C PHE A 124 1.88 13.99 6.14
N LEU A 125 2.27 13.79 4.87
CA LEU A 125 2.73 14.87 4.00
C LEU A 125 1.71 16.02 3.89
N ARG A 126 0.43 15.69 3.70
CA ARG A 126 -0.64 16.68 3.56
C ARG A 126 -0.94 17.40 4.88
N SER A 127 -1.03 16.68 6.00
CA SER A 127 -1.29 17.28 7.32
C SER A 127 -0.12 18.10 7.83
N TYR A 128 1.13 17.69 7.57
CA TYR A 128 2.33 18.46 7.88
C TYR A 128 2.34 19.79 7.12
N TYR A 129 2.12 19.76 5.81
CA TYR A 129 2.01 20.98 5.01
C TYR A 129 0.83 21.86 5.48
N ALA A 130 -0.31 21.23 5.81
CA ALA A 130 -1.48 21.94 6.32
C ALA A 130 -1.19 22.66 7.64
N TRP A 131 -0.51 22.00 8.57
CA TRP A 131 -0.06 22.56 9.83
C TRP A 131 0.84 23.77 9.63
N LYS A 132 1.93 23.61 8.87
CA LYS A 132 2.92 24.68 8.65
C LYS A 132 2.34 25.93 7.97
N ASN A 133 1.28 25.78 7.18
CA ASN A 133 0.60 26.88 6.49
C ASN A 133 -0.71 27.34 7.16
N GLY A 134 -1.10 26.74 8.29
CA GLY A 134 -2.33 27.07 9.01
C GLY A 134 -3.62 26.80 8.24
N LEU A 135 -3.62 25.74 7.43
CA LEU A 135 -4.73 25.30 6.59
C LEU A 135 -5.66 24.33 7.35
N PRO A 136 -6.92 24.17 6.92
CA PRO A 136 -7.82 23.16 7.45
C PRO A 136 -7.50 21.77 6.87
N PHE A 137 -7.72 20.71 7.63
CA PHE A 137 -7.48 19.33 7.22
C PHE A 137 -8.52 18.39 7.81
N VAL A 138 -8.84 17.32 7.10
CA VAL A 138 -9.79 16.29 7.54
C VAL A 138 -9.20 14.92 7.21
N PHE A 139 -9.38 13.97 8.13
CA PHE A 139 -9.16 12.56 7.84
C PHE A 139 -10.25 11.71 8.50
N SER A 140 -10.59 10.60 7.86
CA SER A 140 -11.53 9.60 8.34
C SER A 140 -10.81 8.62 9.25
N GLY A 141 -11.32 8.47 10.47
CA GLY A 141 -10.86 7.50 11.45
C GLY A 141 -11.90 6.41 11.63
N GLY A 142 -11.53 5.17 11.31
CA GLY A 142 -12.44 4.02 11.37
C GLY A 142 -13.28 3.87 10.09
N MET A 143 -13.24 2.65 9.55
CA MET A 143 -13.91 2.25 8.31
C MET A 143 -14.86 1.10 8.57
N VAL A 144 -15.99 1.05 7.87
CA VAL A 144 -16.88 -0.11 7.83
C VAL A 144 -17.08 -0.55 6.39
N ALA A 145 -17.03 -1.87 6.15
CA ALA A 145 -17.33 -2.46 4.86
C ALA A 145 -18.79 -2.18 4.45
N LEU A 146 -19.02 -1.93 3.17
CA LEU A 146 -20.36 -1.92 2.61
C LEU A 146 -20.91 -3.37 2.55
N PRO A 147 -22.22 -3.56 2.78
CA PRO A 147 -22.80 -4.89 2.94
C PRO A 147 -22.66 -5.73 1.66
N LEU A 148 -22.58 -7.04 1.84
CA LEU A 148 -22.61 -8.02 0.75
C LEU A 148 -24.00 -8.07 0.10
N THR A 149 -24.03 -8.27 -1.22
CA THR A 149 -25.28 -8.58 -1.95
C THR A 149 -25.72 -10.02 -1.65
N GLU A 150 -27.01 -10.35 -1.85
CA GLU A 150 -27.49 -11.72 -1.63
C GLU A 150 -26.74 -12.75 -2.49
N ALA A 151 -26.36 -12.40 -3.73
CA ALA A 151 -25.53 -13.27 -4.57
C ALA A 151 -24.14 -13.53 -3.96
N GLN A 152 -23.50 -12.51 -3.37
CA GLN A 152 -22.21 -12.68 -2.70
C GLN A 152 -22.32 -13.53 -1.43
N LYS A 153 -23.38 -13.32 -0.63
CA LYS A 153 -23.69 -14.18 0.53
C LYS A 153 -23.92 -15.62 0.09
N GLN A 154 -24.64 -15.84 -1.02
CA GLN A 154 -24.86 -17.17 -1.56
C GLN A 154 -23.55 -17.85 -1.96
N THR A 155 -22.63 -17.16 -2.65
CA THR A 155 -21.31 -17.74 -3.00
C THR A 155 -20.46 -18.09 -1.77
N ILE A 156 -20.65 -17.39 -0.65
CA ILE A 156 -20.00 -17.74 0.62
C ILE A 156 -20.68 -18.95 1.26
N ALA A 157 -22.02 -19.00 1.26
CA ALA A 157 -22.80 -20.10 1.80
C ALA A 157 -22.61 -21.42 1.03
N THR A 158 -22.33 -21.38 -0.28
CA THR A 158 -22.00 -22.56 -1.10
C THR A 158 -20.53 -22.96 -1.02
N GLY A 159 -19.67 -22.15 -0.37
CA GLY A 159 -18.23 -22.40 -0.29
C GLY A 159 -17.44 -22.04 -1.54
N GLU A 160 -18.07 -21.41 -2.55
CA GLU A 160 -17.40 -20.89 -3.75
C GLU A 160 -16.46 -19.72 -3.46
N ALA A 161 -16.70 -19.00 -2.35
CA ALA A 161 -15.88 -17.87 -1.91
C ALA A 161 -15.77 -17.78 -0.38
N THR A 162 -14.72 -17.12 0.11
CA THR A 162 -14.51 -16.85 1.53
C THR A 162 -14.94 -15.43 1.89
N GLU A 163 -15.62 -15.26 3.03
CA GLU A 163 -15.96 -13.93 3.55
C GLU A 163 -14.70 -13.15 3.94
N GLN A 164 -14.58 -11.92 3.43
CA GLN A 164 -13.47 -11.02 3.78
C GLN A 164 -13.90 -10.10 4.92
N THR A 165 -13.51 -10.46 6.15
CA THR A 165 -13.85 -9.73 7.38
C THR A 165 -12.94 -8.53 7.66
N ASP A 166 -11.80 -8.42 6.97
CA ASP A 166 -10.91 -7.26 7.03
C ASP A 166 -11.36 -6.17 6.05
N VAL A 167 -11.67 -4.98 6.58
CA VAL A 167 -12.04 -3.78 5.81
C VAL A 167 -10.95 -3.33 4.82
N ARG A 168 -9.69 -3.75 4.98
CA ARG A 168 -8.63 -3.55 3.96
C ARG A 168 -8.95 -4.27 2.64
N TYR A 169 -9.74 -5.34 2.68
CA TYR A 169 -10.03 -6.24 1.56
C TYR A 169 -11.54 -6.37 1.23
N SER A 170 -12.38 -5.47 1.75
CA SER A 170 -13.85 -5.54 1.67
C SER A 170 -14.42 -5.59 0.24
N TRP A 171 -15.36 -6.52 0.01
CA TRP A 171 -15.88 -6.85 -1.33
C TRP A 171 -16.47 -5.67 -2.10
N ASN A 172 -17.21 -4.80 -1.42
CA ASN A 172 -17.96 -3.68 -2.01
C ASN A 172 -17.40 -2.32 -1.61
N GLY A 173 -16.14 -2.29 -1.13
CA GLY A 173 -15.53 -1.08 -0.57
C GLY A 173 -16.06 -0.73 0.81
N ASN A 174 -15.69 0.46 1.27
CA ASN A 174 -15.95 0.95 2.61
C ASN A 174 -16.66 2.31 2.61
N ARG A 175 -17.18 2.69 3.78
CA ARG A 175 -17.51 4.06 4.15
C ARG A 175 -16.85 4.41 5.49
N PRO A 176 -16.51 5.69 5.75
CA PRO A 176 -16.02 6.09 7.05
C PRO A 176 -17.13 6.03 8.10
N THR A 177 -16.76 5.80 9.36
CA THR A 177 -17.69 5.86 10.49
C THR A 177 -17.51 7.11 11.34
N ARG A 178 -16.31 7.70 11.34
CA ARG A 178 -15.97 8.97 12.00
C ARG A 178 -14.97 9.76 11.16
N ARG A 179 -15.04 11.09 11.25
CA ARG A 179 -14.03 12.02 10.71
C ARG A 179 -13.46 12.87 11.84
N THR A 180 -12.19 13.21 11.73
CA THR A 180 -11.49 14.18 12.58
C THR A 180 -11.28 15.45 11.76
N LEU A 181 -11.70 16.59 12.31
CA LEU A 181 -11.65 17.91 11.68
C LEU A 181 -10.55 18.73 12.37
N LEU A 182 -9.60 19.27 11.61
CA LEU A 182 -8.40 19.93 12.14
C LEU A 182 -8.15 21.29 11.48
N PRO A 183 -7.70 22.31 12.23
CA PRO A 183 -7.73 22.40 13.70
C PRO A 183 -9.15 22.30 14.28
N GLU A 184 -9.25 22.08 15.59
CA GLU A 184 -10.56 21.90 16.25
C GLU A 184 -11.38 23.19 16.14
N ALA A 185 -12.60 23.10 15.58
CA ALA A 185 -13.33 24.29 15.13
C ALA A 185 -13.65 25.29 16.26
N ARG A 186 -13.81 24.85 17.52
CA ARG A 186 -14.12 25.76 18.63
C ARG A 186 -12.91 26.61 19.03
N SER A 187 -11.75 25.98 19.23
CA SER A 187 -10.50 26.64 19.63
C SER A 187 -9.70 27.23 18.46
N GLY A 188 -9.97 26.79 17.23
CA GLY A 188 -9.15 27.07 16.05
C GLY A 188 -7.76 26.43 16.12
N GLN A 189 -7.56 25.45 17.02
CA GLN A 189 -6.24 24.93 17.40
C GLN A 189 -6.18 23.39 17.46
N ALA A 190 -4.98 22.85 17.25
CA ALA A 190 -4.61 21.45 17.45
C ALA A 190 -3.11 21.35 17.76
N ASN A 191 -2.63 20.19 18.22
CA ASN A 191 -1.20 19.87 18.27
C ASN A 191 -0.84 18.88 17.17
N PHE A 192 0.08 19.25 16.28
CA PHE A 192 0.49 18.44 15.15
C PHE A 192 1.09 17.09 15.55
N PHE A 193 1.97 17.03 16.57
CA PHE A 193 2.62 15.77 16.96
C PHE A 193 1.63 14.78 17.59
N THR A 194 0.63 15.29 18.32
CA THR A 194 -0.52 14.49 18.76
C THR A 194 -1.34 13.98 17.58
N MET A 195 -1.65 14.85 16.60
CA MET A 195 -2.44 14.45 15.42
C MET A 195 -1.68 13.52 14.48
N HIS A 196 -0.37 13.68 14.34
CA HIS A 196 0.50 12.79 13.59
C HIS A 196 0.41 11.38 14.15
N ARG A 197 0.56 11.20 15.47
CA ARG A 197 0.36 9.90 16.13
C ARG A 197 -1.04 9.32 15.88
N ILE A 198 -2.10 10.14 15.99
CA ILE A 198 -3.48 9.66 15.75
C ILE A 198 -3.67 9.23 14.29
N ILE A 199 -3.13 9.96 13.31
CA ILE A 199 -3.14 9.56 11.90
C ILE A 199 -2.44 8.20 11.76
N GLN A 200 -1.20 8.10 12.23
CA GLN A 200 -0.34 6.90 12.19
C GLN A 200 -0.92 5.67 12.94
N ASP A 201 -1.89 5.87 13.83
CA ASP A 201 -2.61 4.80 14.51
C ASP A 201 -3.94 4.46 13.81
N THR A 202 -4.64 5.43 13.18
CA THR A 202 -6.03 5.27 12.70
C THR A 202 -6.24 5.21 11.17
N VAL A 203 -5.33 5.77 10.36
CA VAL A 203 -5.40 5.68 8.90
C VAL A 203 -4.80 4.36 8.44
N HIS A 204 -5.48 3.69 7.51
CA HIS A 204 -5.04 2.44 6.87
C HIS A 204 -5.36 2.52 5.37
N THR A 205 -4.85 1.58 4.57
CA THR A 205 -5.22 1.43 3.15
C THR A 205 -6.73 1.27 2.93
N ALA A 206 -7.45 0.73 3.92
CA ALA A 206 -8.92 0.68 3.97
C ALA A 206 -9.61 2.06 3.83
N THR A 207 -8.95 3.16 4.25
CA THR A 207 -9.46 4.54 4.16
C THR A 207 -9.53 5.03 2.71
N MET A 208 -8.72 4.46 1.80
CA MET A 208 -8.75 4.74 0.36
C MET A 208 -9.63 3.76 -0.44
N ARG A 209 -10.14 2.70 0.20
CA ARG A 209 -11.02 1.70 -0.41
C ARG A 209 -12.48 2.16 -0.44
N ILE A 210 -12.76 3.28 -1.10
CA ILE A 210 -14.08 3.93 -1.11
C ILE A 210 -14.53 4.12 -2.55
N ASP A 211 -15.81 3.82 -2.83
CA ASP A 211 -16.41 4.01 -4.14
C ASP A 211 -16.36 5.51 -4.55
N PRO A 212 -15.64 5.86 -5.63
CA PRO A 212 -15.41 7.25 -6.03
C PRO A 212 -16.67 7.95 -6.55
N ARG A 213 -17.76 7.21 -6.83
CA ARG A 213 -19.06 7.80 -7.14
C ARG A 213 -19.69 8.49 -5.93
N THR A 214 -19.21 8.20 -4.73
CA THR A 214 -19.73 8.74 -3.45
C THR A 214 -18.86 9.86 -2.89
N ASP A 215 -19.46 10.73 -2.07
CA ASP A 215 -18.77 11.77 -1.30
C ASP A 215 -18.24 11.28 0.07
N TYR A 216 -18.13 9.96 0.23
CA TYR A 216 -17.69 9.34 1.47
C TYR A 216 -16.18 9.41 1.69
N GLY A 217 -15.37 9.57 0.64
CA GLY A 217 -13.92 9.61 0.76
C GLY A 217 -13.37 10.90 1.39
N ASP A 218 -12.21 10.81 2.02
CA ASP A 218 -11.34 11.98 2.27
C ASP A 218 -10.69 12.47 0.97
N MET A 219 -10.65 11.58 -0.03
CA MET A 219 -10.07 11.79 -1.34
C MET A 219 -11.13 11.64 -2.44
N TYR A 220 -10.78 12.09 -3.65
CA TYR A 220 -11.54 11.97 -4.89
C TYR A 220 -10.62 11.48 -6.02
N THR A 221 -11.22 10.97 -7.09
CA THR A 221 -10.48 10.56 -8.29
C THR A 221 -10.33 11.75 -9.25
N PRO A 222 -9.10 12.21 -9.54
CA PRO A 222 -8.89 13.33 -10.45
C PRO A 222 -8.91 12.89 -11.92
N ALA A 223 -9.10 13.86 -12.81
CA ALA A 223 -8.91 13.70 -14.24
C ALA A 223 -7.49 13.21 -14.57
N VAL A 224 -7.39 12.36 -15.59
CA VAL A 224 -6.13 11.82 -16.09
C VAL A 224 -5.52 12.86 -17.04
N ALA A 225 -4.97 13.91 -16.42
CA ALA A 225 -4.35 15.06 -17.07
C ALA A 225 -3.20 15.59 -16.21
N ARG A 226 -2.18 16.21 -16.83
CA ARG A 226 -1.18 17.00 -16.08
C ARG A 226 -1.86 18.11 -15.30
N GLY A 227 -1.46 18.30 -14.04
CA GLY A 227 -2.03 19.29 -13.14
C GLY A 227 -3.16 18.74 -12.27
N SER A 228 -3.95 17.81 -12.80
CA SER A 228 -4.92 17.01 -12.02
C SER A 228 -4.22 15.86 -11.30
N ILE A 229 -3.47 15.04 -12.03
CA ILE A 229 -2.42 14.20 -11.44
C ILE A 229 -1.18 15.10 -11.32
N ARG A 230 -0.67 15.24 -10.09
CA ARG A 230 0.44 16.14 -9.73
C ARG A 230 1.22 15.60 -8.52
N PRO A 231 2.41 16.15 -8.21
CA PRO A 231 3.09 15.80 -6.96
C PRO A 231 2.16 15.99 -5.74
N GLY A 232 2.10 15.01 -4.86
CA GLY A 232 1.15 14.96 -3.75
C GLY A 232 -0.16 14.19 -4.02
N THR A 233 -0.45 13.80 -5.27
CA THR A 233 -1.50 12.81 -5.60
C THR A 233 -1.12 11.45 -4.98
N ALA A 234 -2.03 10.82 -4.26
CA ALA A 234 -1.86 9.47 -3.73
C ALA A 234 -2.04 8.42 -4.84
N VAL A 235 -1.25 7.35 -4.78
CA VAL A 235 -1.30 6.21 -5.70
C VAL A 235 -1.72 4.98 -4.91
N TYR A 236 -2.91 4.45 -5.14
CA TYR A 236 -3.52 3.42 -4.29
C TYR A 236 -3.62 2.06 -4.99
N ASP A 237 -3.14 1.02 -4.30
CA ASP A 237 -3.27 -0.39 -4.65
C ASP A 237 -4.25 -1.08 -3.68
N PRO A 238 -5.41 -1.57 -4.16
CA PRO A 238 -6.40 -2.29 -3.37
C PRO A 238 -5.92 -3.56 -2.67
N SER A 239 -4.73 -4.08 -3.00
CA SER A 239 -4.07 -5.18 -2.31
C SER A 239 -3.30 -4.75 -1.05
N GLY A 240 -3.36 -3.47 -0.68
CA GLY A 240 -2.85 -2.95 0.59
C GLY A 240 -1.53 -2.19 0.47
N HIS A 241 -1.30 -1.47 -0.62
CA HIS A 241 -0.12 -0.59 -0.78
C HIS A 241 -0.53 0.82 -1.23
N VAL A 242 0.23 1.83 -0.82
CA VAL A 242 0.00 3.23 -1.15
C VAL A 242 1.34 3.91 -1.45
N GLY A 243 1.36 4.77 -2.46
CA GLY A 243 2.46 5.68 -2.72
C GLY A 243 1.99 7.09 -2.96
N VAL A 244 2.93 7.99 -3.22
CA VAL A 244 2.69 9.40 -3.50
C VAL A 244 3.44 9.78 -4.76
N VAL A 245 2.77 10.45 -5.69
CA VAL A 245 3.43 11.05 -6.86
C VAL A 245 4.35 12.17 -6.36
N TYR A 246 5.60 12.22 -6.84
CA TYR A 246 6.52 13.32 -6.55
C TYR A 246 7.01 14.05 -7.81
N ASP A 247 6.87 13.45 -8.98
CA ASP A 247 7.29 14.04 -10.25
C ASP A 247 6.47 13.48 -11.42
N ILE A 248 6.44 14.23 -12.53
CA ILE A 248 5.90 13.77 -13.81
C ILE A 248 6.87 14.22 -14.91
N THR A 249 7.79 13.32 -15.25
CA THR A 249 8.87 13.51 -16.24
C THR A 249 8.33 13.95 -17.60
N ALA A 250 9.15 14.61 -18.43
CA ALA A 250 8.72 15.12 -19.74
C ALA A 250 8.15 14.02 -20.65
N ASP A 251 8.70 12.80 -20.61
CA ASP A 251 8.24 11.63 -21.35
C ASP A 251 7.04 10.89 -20.70
N GLY A 252 6.40 11.53 -19.72
CA GLY A 252 5.11 11.13 -19.17
C GLY A 252 5.17 10.04 -18.09
N GLN A 253 6.35 9.73 -17.53
CA GLN A 253 6.42 8.85 -16.36
C GLN A 253 5.95 9.58 -15.12
N VAL A 254 4.89 9.06 -14.51
CA VAL A 254 4.44 9.48 -13.18
C VAL A 254 5.34 8.80 -12.16
N MET A 255 6.18 9.57 -11.47
CA MET A 255 7.17 9.05 -10.54
C MET A 255 6.63 9.02 -9.12
N VAL A 256 6.80 7.88 -8.46
CA VAL A 256 6.17 7.54 -7.19
C VAL A 256 7.23 7.14 -6.17
N PHE A 257 6.96 7.47 -4.91
CA PHE A 257 7.70 7.02 -3.73
C PHE A 257 6.73 6.81 -2.55
N ASP A 258 7.14 6.01 -1.57
CA ASP A 258 6.29 5.54 -0.48
C ASP A 258 7.13 5.33 0.78
N ALA A 259 6.52 5.46 1.96
CA ALA A 259 7.14 5.01 3.20
C ALA A 259 6.91 3.51 3.39
N LEU A 260 7.91 2.77 3.85
CA LEU A 260 7.83 1.32 3.97
C LEU A 260 7.12 0.90 5.28
N ILE A 261 6.70 -0.37 5.36
CA ILE A 261 5.99 -0.92 6.52
C ILE A 261 6.85 -0.98 7.80
N ASP A 262 8.17 -0.86 7.67
CA ASP A 262 9.11 -0.64 8.79
C ASP A 262 8.94 0.74 9.48
N ARG A 263 8.02 1.57 8.97
CA ARG A 263 7.65 2.92 9.43
C ARG A 263 8.78 3.95 9.38
N LYS A 264 9.94 3.60 8.84
CA LYS A 264 11.18 4.36 8.91
C LYS A 264 11.74 4.66 7.54
N SER A 265 11.77 3.68 6.66
CA SER A 265 12.44 3.74 5.36
C SER A 265 11.51 4.32 4.30
N ILE A 266 12.09 4.90 3.25
CA ILE A 266 11.37 5.41 2.09
C ILE A 266 11.84 4.62 0.86
N SER A 267 10.90 4.23 0.00
CA SER A 267 11.18 3.47 -1.21
C SER A 267 12.07 4.25 -2.20
N PRO A 268 12.83 3.52 -3.04
CA PRO A 268 13.48 4.11 -4.20
C PRO A 268 12.46 4.76 -5.14
N ARG A 269 12.86 5.88 -5.73
CA ARG A 269 12.03 6.66 -6.63
C ARG A 269 11.87 5.92 -7.96
N ARG A 270 10.64 5.53 -8.27
CA ARG A 270 10.30 4.62 -9.38
C ARG A 270 9.10 5.13 -10.18
N PRO A 271 9.01 4.84 -11.49
CA PRO A 271 7.80 5.13 -12.24
C PRO A 271 6.63 4.26 -11.75
N TYR A 272 5.41 4.80 -11.86
CA TYR A 272 4.18 4.04 -11.70
C TYR A 272 4.15 2.86 -12.68
N SER A 273 3.80 1.68 -12.16
CA SER A 273 3.67 0.46 -12.94
C SER A 273 2.57 -0.43 -12.34
N THR A 274 1.82 -1.08 -13.22
CA THR A 274 0.80 -2.08 -12.85
C THR A 274 1.38 -3.38 -12.27
N ASP A 275 2.72 -3.54 -12.28
CA ASP A 275 3.40 -4.60 -11.52
C ASP A 275 3.44 -4.31 -10.00
N PHE A 276 3.56 -3.03 -9.61
CA PHE A 276 3.67 -2.57 -8.22
C PHE A 276 2.37 -2.02 -7.63
N TYR A 277 1.51 -1.44 -8.48
CA TYR A 277 0.22 -0.86 -8.09
C TYR A 277 -0.90 -1.57 -8.88
N LYS A 278 -1.47 -2.61 -8.29
CA LYS A 278 -2.58 -3.38 -8.87
C LYS A 278 -3.83 -2.53 -8.96
N ARG A 279 -4.63 -2.84 -9.99
CA ARG A 279 -5.92 -2.19 -10.28
C ARG A 279 -7.05 -3.13 -9.89
N SER A 280 -8.21 -2.56 -9.60
CA SER A 280 -9.44 -3.30 -9.24
C SER A 280 -10.69 -2.57 -9.76
N LYS A 281 -11.86 -3.15 -9.50
CA LYS A 281 -13.18 -2.55 -9.77
C LYS A 281 -13.41 -1.25 -9.00
N MET A 282 -14.35 -0.44 -9.51
CA MET A 282 -14.60 0.94 -9.07
C MET A 282 -14.97 1.05 -7.58
N GLU A 283 -15.70 0.09 -7.04
CA GLU A 283 -16.11 0.05 -5.63
C GLU A 283 -14.92 0.00 -4.66
N HIS A 284 -13.74 -0.43 -5.14
CA HIS A 284 -12.52 -0.48 -4.34
C HIS A 284 -11.74 0.84 -4.32
N GLY A 285 -12.18 1.89 -5.02
CA GLY A 285 -11.47 3.18 -5.11
C GLY A 285 -10.57 3.32 -6.33
N GLY A 286 -10.17 4.56 -6.64
CA GLY A 286 -9.31 4.88 -7.78
C GLY A 286 -7.82 4.71 -7.48
N TRP A 287 -7.01 4.51 -8.52
CA TRP A 287 -5.56 4.25 -8.36
C TRP A 287 -4.74 5.53 -8.29
N PHE A 288 -5.31 6.66 -8.71
CA PHE A 288 -4.82 8.00 -8.40
C PHE A 288 -5.92 8.71 -7.62
N GLN A 289 -5.57 9.32 -6.49
CA GLN A 289 -6.50 10.01 -5.61
C GLN A 289 -5.91 11.32 -5.10
N ASN A 290 -6.68 12.40 -5.16
CA ASN A 290 -6.33 13.70 -4.57
C ASN A 290 -7.15 13.91 -3.29
N PHE A 291 -6.59 14.60 -2.30
CA PHE A 291 -7.36 15.04 -1.13
C PHE A 291 -8.51 15.95 -1.56
N ARG A 292 -9.72 15.71 -1.05
CA ARG A 292 -10.85 16.62 -1.27
C ARG A 292 -10.53 17.98 -0.62
N PRO A 293 -10.81 19.10 -1.29
CA PRO A 293 -10.65 20.41 -0.68
C PRO A 293 -11.53 20.51 0.58
N VAL A 294 -10.94 21.09 1.63
CA VAL A 294 -11.60 21.35 2.91
C VAL A 294 -12.00 22.82 2.95
N VAL A 295 -13.25 23.09 3.31
CA VAL A 295 -13.78 24.45 3.52
C VAL A 295 -14.34 24.58 4.94
N VAL A 296 -14.16 25.75 5.55
CA VAL A 296 -14.73 26.11 6.86
C VAL A 296 -15.69 27.29 6.68
N GLU A 297 -16.98 26.97 6.63
CA GLU A 297 -18.05 27.93 6.37
C GLU A 297 -18.47 28.64 7.67
N GLY A 298 -18.61 29.96 7.64
CA GLY A 298 -19.07 30.75 8.80
C GLY A 298 -18.07 30.92 9.96
N ALA A 299 -16.80 30.54 9.79
CA ALA A 299 -15.77 30.80 10.80
C ALA A 299 -15.47 32.31 10.93
N ARG A 300 -15.20 32.76 12.16
CA ARG A 300 -14.85 34.15 12.48
C ARG A 300 -13.36 34.26 12.71
N ARG A 301 -12.72 35.26 12.10
CA ARG A 301 -11.32 35.59 12.36
C ARG A 301 -11.23 36.43 13.63
N ASP A 302 -10.56 35.91 14.65
CA ASP A 302 -10.11 36.73 15.76
C ASP A 302 -8.99 37.67 15.27
N TYR A 303 -9.19 38.99 15.45
CA TYR A 303 -8.27 39.99 14.89
C TYR A 303 -6.97 40.10 15.68
N PHE A 304 -6.97 39.77 16.97
CA PHE A 304 -5.79 39.86 17.83
C PHE A 304 -4.81 38.70 17.59
N SER A 305 -5.29 37.45 17.72
CA SER A 305 -4.48 36.26 17.48
C SER A 305 -4.28 35.95 15.99
N GLY A 306 -5.20 36.42 15.13
CA GLY A 306 -5.26 36.11 13.70
C GLY A 306 -5.75 34.69 13.38
N VAL A 307 -6.46 34.04 14.30
CA VAL A 307 -6.93 32.65 14.19
C VAL A 307 -8.42 32.63 13.82
N TYR A 308 -8.83 31.69 12.96
CA TYR A 308 -10.24 31.43 12.68
C TYR A 308 -10.84 30.47 13.71
N THR A 309 -11.99 30.83 14.27
CA THR A 309 -12.74 30.02 15.25
C THR A 309 -14.23 29.95 14.89
N GLY A 310 -14.89 28.91 15.37
CA GLY A 310 -16.26 28.56 14.99
C GLY A 310 -16.37 28.06 13.54
N GLY A 311 -17.59 28.14 13.00
CA GLY A 311 -17.92 27.67 11.65
C GLY A 311 -18.13 26.15 11.55
N GLN A 312 -18.49 25.71 10.35
CA GLN A 312 -18.71 24.31 10.00
C GLN A 312 -17.67 23.89 8.95
N MET A 313 -16.86 22.89 9.28
CA MET A 313 -15.88 22.32 8.35
C MET A 313 -16.50 21.16 7.56
N ARG A 314 -16.34 21.17 6.23
CA ARG A 314 -16.74 20.07 5.36
C ARG A 314 -15.73 19.84 4.23
N LEU A 315 -15.84 18.65 3.63
CA LEU A 315 -15.20 18.33 2.35
C LEU A 315 -16.11 18.76 1.21
N LEU A 316 -15.52 19.18 0.09
CA LEU A 316 -16.26 19.38 -1.16
C LEU A 316 -16.77 18.04 -1.74
N THR A 317 -17.98 18.09 -2.28
CA THR A 317 -18.60 16.99 -3.02
C THR A 317 -18.00 16.85 -4.42
N ASN A 318 -18.23 15.70 -5.06
CA ASN A 318 -17.80 15.42 -6.44
C ASN A 318 -18.29 16.49 -7.43
N ALA A 319 -19.48 17.06 -7.20
CA ALA A 319 -20.07 18.10 -8.04
C ALA A 319 -19.40 19.49 -7.85
N GLU A 320 -18.70 19.70 -6.75
CA GLU A 320 -18.00 20.95 -6.43
C GLU A 320 -16.50 20.92 -6.82
N ILE A 321 -15.98 19.78 -7.24
CA ILE A 321 -14.56 19.58 -7.55
C ILE A 321 -14.35 19.60 -9.07
N PRO A 322 -13.74 20.65 -9.66
CA PRO A 322 -13.74 20.85 -11.12
C PRO A 322 -13.03 19.76 -11.93
N ASP A 323 -12.06 19.06 -11.33
CA ASP A 323 -11.31 17.99 -11.97
C ASP A 323 -11.66 16.59 -11.44
N PHE A 324 -12.78 16.43 -10.74
CA PHE A 324 -13.30 15.09 -10.43
C PHE A 324 -13.63 14.34 -11.72
N SER A 325 -13.15 13.09 -11.81
CA SER A 325 -13.36 12.25 -12.99
C SER A 325 -13.34 10.77 -12.63
N LEU A 326 -14.18 9.99 -13.32
CA LEU A 326 -14.17 8.53 -13.30
C LEU A 326 -13.41 7.93 -14.49
N GLU A 327 -12.82 8.77 -15.36
CA GLU A 327 -12.24 8.33 -16.64
C GLU A 327 -11.12 7.29 -16.51
N MET A 328 -10.46 7.21 -15.35
CA MET A 328 -9.48 6.17 -15.07
C MET A 328 -10.09 4.76 -15.17
N PHE A 329 -11.37 4.58 -14.86
CA PHE A 329 -12.07 3.31 -15.02
C PHE A 329 -12.49 2.99 -16.47
N GLY A 330 -12.23 3.91 -17.40
CA GLY A 330 -12.65 3.89 -18.80
C GLY A 330 -13.40 5.17 -19.14
N ASN A 331 -13.17 5.75 -20.32
CA ASN A 331 -13.91 6.90 -20.83
C ASN A 331 -14.76 6.59 -22.07
N MET A 332 -14.70 5.34 -22.53
CA MET A 332 -15.55 4.80 -23.60
C MET A 332 -15.72 3.29 -23.42
N VAL A 333 -16.65 2.73 -24.20
CA VAL A 333 -16.80 1.28 -24.36
C VAL A 333 -16.13 0.87 -25.68
N GLY A 334 -15.29 -0.16 -25.64
CA GLY A 334 -14.66 -0.75 -26.82
C GLY A 334 -15.61 -1.59 -27.66
N ALA A 335 -15.17 -2.00 -28.85
CA ALA A 335 -15.96 -2.86 -29.74
C ALA A 335 -16.29 -4.25 -29.15
N ASP A 336 -15.57 -4.68 -28.11
CA ASP A 336 -15.81 -5.91 -27.36
C ASP A 336 -16.72 -5.72 -26.13
N GLY A 337 -17.35 -4.54 -25.99
CA GLY A 337 -18.22 -4.21 -24.87
C GLY A 337 -17.51 -3.90 -23.55
N LYS A 338 -16.16 -3.88 -23.52
CA LYS A 338 -15.38 -3.61 -22.30
C LYS A 338 -14.98 -2.14 -22.19
N ASN A 339 -14.67 -1.70 -20.97
CA ASN A 339 -14.15 -0.36 -20.73
C ASN A 339 -12.81 -0.14 -21.46
N ALA A 340 -12.71 0.98 -22.17
CA ALA A 340 -11.55 1.38 -22.94
C ALA A 340 -11.27 2.89 -22.78
N TYR A 341 -10.17 3.33 -23.39
CA TYR A 341 -9.68 4.70 -23.36
C TYR A 341 -9.52 5.24 -24.78
N ALA A 342 -10.14 6.37 -25.07
CA ALA A 342 -9.87 7.15 -26.28
C ALA A 342 -8.49 7.82 -26.18
N LEU A 343 -7.66 7.66 -27.22
CA LEU A 343 -6.32 8.22 -27.31
C LEU A 343 -6.22 9.45 -28.23
N GLY A 344 -7.34 9.84 -28.86
CA GLY A 344 -7.38 10.84 -29.93
C GLY A 344 -7.04 10.26 -31.31
N GLY A 345 -7.41 10.98 -32.38
CA GLY A 345 -7.14 10.56 -33.76
C GLY A 345 -7.77 9.21 -34.14
N GLY A 346 -8.91 8.85 -33.53
CA GLY A 346 -9.58 7.56 -33.73
C GLY A 346 -8.91 6.35 -33.05
N LYS A 347 -7.75 6.53 -32.40
CA LYS A 347 -7.08 5.46 -31.66
C LYS A 347 -7.73 5.20 -30.30
N THR A 348 -7.74 3.94 -29.89
CA THR A 348 -8.23 3.49 -28.58
C THR A 348 -7.24 2.51 -27.95
N THR A 349 -7.31 2.33 -26.63
CA THR A 349 -6.57 1.29 -25.91
C THR A 349 -7.40 0.75 -24.75
N THR A 350 -7.17 -0.50 -24.35
CA THR A 350 -7.67 -1.06 -23.09
C THR A 350 -6.65 -0.90 -21.95
N MET A 351 -5.43 -0.45 -22.26
CA MET A 351 -4.32 -0.35 -21.32
C MET A 351 -4.26 1.03 -20.67
N PHE A 352 -4.75 1.12 -19.42
CA PHE A 352 -4.70 2.36 -18.64
C PHE A 352 -3.29 2.96 -18.51
N GLN A 353 -2.24 2.15 -18.42
CA GLN A 353 -0.86 2.64 -18.33
C GLN A 353 -0.41 3.37 -19.60
N GLU A 354 -0.90 2.95 -20.78
CA GLU A 354 -0.69 3.66 -22.04
C GLU A 354 -1.47 4.98 -22.07
N PHE A 355 -2.77 4.93 -21.70
CA PHE A 355 -3.61 6.13 -21.60
C PHE A 355 -2.99 7.17 -20.66
N LEU A 356 -2.62 6.76 -19.43
CA LEU A 356 -1.92 7.58 -18.46
C LEU A 356 -0.66 8.21 -19.07
N ARG A 357 0.27 7.42 -19.61
CA ARG A 357 1.53 7.96 -20.11
C ARG A 357 1.32 8.93 -21.26
N ARG A 358 0.42 8.63 -22.21
CA ARG A 358 0.05 9.54 -23.30
C ARG A 358 -0.52 10.87 -22.79
N ARG A 359 -1.39 10.83 -21.78
CA ARG A 359 -1.97 12.02 -21.13
C ARG A 359 -0.97 12.81 -20.28
N MET A 360 0.12 12.17 -19.86
CA MET A 360 1.23 12.80 -19.14
C MET A 360 2.39 13.24 -20.05
N PHE A 361 2.45 12.85 -21.31
CA PHE A 361 3.58 13.18 -22.19
C PHE A 361 3.61 14.66 -22.57
N GLN A 362 4.80 15.28 -22.62
CA GLN A 362 4.99 16.64 -23.15
C GLN A 362 5.43 16.60 -24.61
N GLY A 363 4.62 17.16 -25.51
CA GLY A 363 4.88 17.15 -26.95
C GLY A 363 4.40 15.86 -27.63
N GLN A 364 5.12 15.41 -28.67
CA GLN A 364 4.74 14.23 -29.43
C GLN A 364 5.12 12.94 -28.70
N TYR A 365 4.13 12.14 -28.30
CA TYR A 365 4.33 10.87 -27.62
C TYR A 365 5.27 9.94 -28.40
N LYS A 366 6.43 9.63 -27.80
CA LYS A 366 7.43 8.68 -28.30
C LYS A 366 8.05 7.90 -27.14
N VAL A 367 8.28 6.61 -27.37
CA VAL A 367 8.85 5.67 -26.39
C VAL A 367 10.16 5.13 -26.93
N ASP A 368 11.28 5.43 -26.27
CA ASP A 368 12.59 4.84 -26.61
C ASP A 368 12.71 3.46 -25.97
N VAL A 369 12.75 2.42 -26.81
CA VAL A 369 12.58 1.04 -26.37
C VAL A 369 13.72 0.52 -25.48
N LEU A 370 14.96 0.97 -25.71
CA LEU A 370 16.09 0.59 -24.87
C LEU A 370 16.05 1.30 -23.52
N SER A 371 15.61 2.56 -23.50
CA SER A 371 15.41 3.32 -22.26
C SER A 371 14.34 2.69 -21.38
N GLU A 372 13.20 2.29 -21.97
CA GLU A 372 12.14 1.55 -21.27
C GLU A 372 12.63 0.26 -20.63
N PHE A 373 13.39 -0.54 -21.38
CA PHE A 373 13.91 -1.79 -20.85
C PHE A 373 14.93 -1.55 -19.71
N LYS A 374 15.78 -0.52 -19.81
CA LYS A 374 16.66 -0.09 -18.71
C LYS A 374 15.88 0.32 -17.46
N ILE A 375 14.78 1.04 -17.62
CA ILE A 375 13.87 1.43 -16.53
C ILE A 375 13.22 0.19 -15.89
N ARG A 376 12.73 -0.76 -16.70
CA ARG A 376 12.22 -2.05 -16.22
C ARG A 376 13.29 -2.81 -15.43
N MET A 377 14.52 -2.88 -15.92
CA MET A 377 15.63 -3.56 -15.27
C MET A 377 16.04 -2.89 -13.95
N LYS A 378 16.11 -1.55 -13.91
CA LYS A 378 16.36 -0.80 -12.68
C LYS A 378 15.28 -1.04 -11.62
N ALA A 379 14.01 -1.12 -12.02
CA ALA A 379 12.91 -1.36 -11.07
C ALA A 379 13.03 -2.70 -10.32
N ILE A 380 13.68 -3.72 -10.90
CA ILE A 380 13.99 -4.99 -10.22
C ILE A 380 15.06 -4.75 -9.14
N CYS A 381 16.11 -4.00 -9.47
CA CYS A 381 17.16 -3.60 -8.52
C CYS A 381 16.57 -2.84 -7.31
N ASP A 382 15.75 -1.83 -7.59
CA ASP A 382 15.09 -0.99 -6.60
C ASP A 382 14.19 -1.81 -5.65
N ASP A 383 13.53 -2.84 -6.16
CA ASP A 383 12.69 -3.73 -5.33
C ASP A 383 13.52 -4.60 -4.39
N PHE A 384 14.71 -5.05 -4.80
CA PHE A 384 15.63 -5.74 -3.89
C PHE A 384 16.25 -4.79 -2.86
N GLN A 385 16.60 -3.55 -3.24
CA GLN A 385 17.07 -2.53 -2.30
C GLN A 385 16.02 -2.24 -1.22
N SER A 386 14.75 -2.11 -1.62
CA SER A 386 13.60 -1.92 -0.70
C SER A 386 13.43 -3.09 0.28
N ARG A 387 13.90 -4.29 -0.05
CA ARG A 387 13.83 -5.48 0.82
C ARG A 387 14.84 -5.43 1.96
N VAL A 388 15.93 -4.67 1.82
CA VAL A 388 17.05 -4.66 2.78
C VAL A 388 16.59 -4.26 4.16
N SER A 389 15.89 -3.12 4.31
CA SER A 389 15.42 -2.67 5.64
C SER A 389 14.42 -3.64 6.25
N LEU A 390 13.44 -4.11 5.47
CA LEU A 390 12.38 -5.02 5.91
C LEU A 390 12.93 -6.34 6.50
N VAL A 391 14.00 -6.88 5.92
CA VAL A 391 14.66 -8.10 6.40
C VAL A 391 15.64 -7.80 7.54
N GLN A 392 16.38 -6.69 7.45
CA GLN A 392 17.40 -6.32 8.43
C GLN A 392 16.78 -5.91 9.78
N ASP A 393 15.67 -5.17 9.79
CA ASP A 393 15.05 -4.68 11.02
C ASP A 393 14.52 -5.84 11.88
N GLY A 394 13.92 -6.88 11.30
CA GLY A 394 13.52 -8.10 12.04
C GLY A 394 14.72 -8.87 12.64
N THR A 395 15.88 -8.80 11.98
CA THR A 395 17.14 -9.37 12.47
C THR A 395 17.72 -8.54 13.62
N ILE A 396 17.70 -7.21 13.50
CA ILE A 396 18.12 -6.26 14.56
C ILE A 396 17.23 -6.41 15.80
N LYS A 397 15.92 -6.60 15.61
CA LYS A 397 14.93 -6.84 16.68
C LYS A 397 15.00 -8.25 17.27
N GLY A 398 15.84 -9.13 16.73
CA GLY A 398 16.04 -10.48 17.25
C GLY A 398 14.89 -11.45 17.00
N ILE A 399 13.96 -11.15 16.08
CA ILE A 399 12.82 -12.03 15.75
C ILE A 399 13.33 -13.40 15.28
N ALA A 400 14.36 -13.39 14.43
CA ALA A 400 15.03 -14.62 13.97
C ALA A 400 15.77 -15.41 15.08
N ARG A 401 15.90 -14.88 16.30
CA ARG A 401 16.45 -15.62 17.46
C ARG A 401 15.38 -16.26 18.33
N GLN A 402 14.12 -15.93 18.13
CA GLN A 402 13.00 -16.57 18.81
C GLN A 402 12.75 -17.96 18.19
N PRO A 403 12.07 -18.87 18.92
CA PRO A 403 11.42 -20.02 18.30
C PRO A 403 10.46 -19.58 17.18
N HIS A 404 10.26 -20.43 16.19
CA HIS A 404 9.22 -20.20 15.19
C HIS A 404 7.83 -20.30 15.84
N ALA A 405 6.86 -19.52 15.34
CA ALA A 405 5.47 -19.62 15.80
C ALA A 405 4.87 -21.01 15.53
N ASP A 406 3.97 -21.48 16.42
CA ASP A 406 3.34 -22.81 16.33
C ASP A 406 2.41 -22.97 15.10
N VAL A 407 1.82 -21.86 14.66
CA VAL A 407 0.86 -21.80 13.54
C VAL A 407 1.17 -20.58 12.67
N LEU A 408 1.15 -20.74 11.35
CA LEU A 408 1.21 -19.62 10.42
C LEU A 408 -0.07 -18.77 10.45
N PRO A 409 -0.05 -17.52 9.96
CA PRO A 409 -1.28 -16.76 9.78
C PRO A 409 -2.20 -17.41 8.74
N ASN A 410 -3.52 -17.24 8.90
CA ASN A 410 -4.56 -17.72 7.97
C ASN A 410 -4.28 -17.34 6.51
N THR A 411 -3.63 -16.20 6.26
CA THR A 411 -2.96 -15.91 4.99
C THR A 411 -1.60 -15.28 5.24
N ILE A 412 -0.54 -15.83 4.63
CA ILE A 412 0.80 -15.23 4.66
C ILE A 412 0.82 -13.81 4.10
N TYR A 413 -0.15 -13.44 3.28
CA TYR A 413 -0.21 -12.12 2.63
C TYR A 413 -0.98 -11.05 3.42
N GLY A 414 -1.36 -11.31 4.68
CA GLY A 414 -2.19 -10.41 5.49
C GLY A 414 -2.28 -10.80 6.96
N GLY A 415 -1.15 -11.23 7.55
CA GLY A 415 -1.06 -11.62 8.96
C GLY A 415 -1.16 -10.45 9.95
N ALA A 416 -0.67 -10.68 11.16
CA ALA A 416 -0.64 -9.70 12.26
C ALA A 416 0.69 -9.79 13.03
N GLY A 417 0.96 -8.82 13.91
CA GLY A 417 2.13 -8.81 14.80
C GLY A 417 3.46 -8.81 14.05
N ASP A 418 4.41 -9.64 14.50
CA ASP A 418 5.73 -9.76 13.88
C ASP A 418 5.68 -10.25 12.43
N TRP A 419 4.63 -11.00 12.04
CA TRP A 419 4.43 -11.39 10.65
C TRP A 419 4.14 -10.18 9.75
N ASP A 420 3.17 -9.35 10.12
CA ASP A 420 2.78 -8.15 9.36
C ASP A 420 3.93 -7.13 9.30
N THR A 421 4.75 -7.08 10.35
CA THR A 421 5.86 -6.11 10.48
C THR A 421 7.13 -6.53 9.75
N TYR A 422 7.53 -7.81 9.85
CA TYR A 422 8.88 -8.25 9.45
C TYR A 422 8.91 -9.32 8.35
N SER A 423 7.78 -9.89 7.93
CA SER A 423 7.73 -10.83 6.80
C SER A 423 7.76 -10.11 5.44
N THR A 424 8.10 -10.83 4.37
CA THR A 424 8.17 -10.26 3.00
C THR A 424 7.37 -11.01 1.89
N PRO A 425 6.35 -11.85 2.15
CA PRO A 425 5.83 -12.81 1.16
C PRO A 425 5.23 -12.14 -0.09
N GLY A 426 4.41 -11.09 0.08
CA GLY A 426 3.82 -10.38 -1.06
C GLY A 426 4.86 -9.66 -1.95
N GLY A 427 5.92 -9.13 -1.34
CA GLY A 427 7.04 -8.54 -2.07
C GLY A 427 7.91 -9.59 -2.76
N ASP A 428 8.14 -10.73 -2.11
CA ASP A 428 9.01 -11.78 -2.64
C ASP A 428 8.37 -12.54 -3.80
N VAL A 429 7.05 -12.72 -3.80
CA VAL A 429 6.31 -13.24 -4.97
C VAL A 429 6.39 -12.29 -6.16
N ARG A 430 6.26 -10.97 -5.95
CA ARG A 430 6.47 -9.97 -7.02
C ARG A 430 7.90 -10.02 -7.56
N ARG A 431 8.91 -10.14 -6.68
CA ARG A 431 10.32 -10.28 -7.09
C ARG A 431 10.54 -11.54 -7.92
N ARG A 432 9.98 -12.69 -7.53
CA ARG A 432 10.05 -13.94 -8.30
C ARG A 432 9.47 -13.76 -9.70
N ASN A 433 8.30 -13.13 -9.83
CA ASN A 433 7.71 -12.84 -11.14
C ASN A 433 8.43 -11.74 -11.95
N SER A 434 9.46 -11.07 -11.40
CA SER A 434 10.15 -9.98 -12.10
C SER A 434 10.81 -10.40 -13.41
N VAL A 435 11.35 -11.64 -13.48
CA VAL A 435 11.94 -12.20 -14.70
C VAL A 435 10.86 -12.41 -15.76
N ASN A 436 9.72 -12.99 -15.41
CA ASN A 436 8.56 -13.12 -16.30
C ASN A 436 8.05 -11.75 -16.79
N SER A 437 7.86 -10.78 -15.88
CA SER A 437 7.44 -9.42 -16.23
C SER A 437 8.48 -8.67 -17.08
N ALA A 438 9.78 -9.01 -17.01
CA ALA A 438 10.83 -8.44 -17.86
C ALA A 438 10.85 -9.09 -19.26
N ILE A 439 10.77 -10.43 -19.34
CA ILE A 439 10.70 -11.15 -20.62
C ILE A 439 9.42 -10.79 -21.39
N ALA A 440 8.27 -10.79 -20.73
CA ALA A 440 7.00 -10.40 -21.35
C ALA A 440 7.04 -8.96 -21.87
N TYR A 441 7.69 -8.04 -21.13
CA TYR A 441 7.85 -6.66 -21.55
C TYR A 441 8.81 -6.51 -22.74
N ALA A 442 9.92 -7.24 -22.76
CA ALA A 442 10.81 -7.28 -23.92
C ALA A 442 10.11 -7.81 -25.20
N LYS A 443 9.23 -8.81 -25.05
CA LYS A 443 8.40 -9.34 -26.14
C LYS A 443 7.34 -8.34 -26.62
N ASP A 444 6.68 -7.61 -25.71
CA ASP A 444 5.75 -6.53 -26.10
C ASP A 444 6.49 -5.44 -26.87
N LEU A 445 7.60 -4.93 -26.32
CA LEU A 445 8.46 -3.93 -26.98
C LEU A 445 8.90 -4.37 -28.39
N LYS A 446 9.29 -5.64 -28.56
CA LYS A 446 9.55 -6.23 -29.88
C LYS A 446 8.30 -6.22 -30.78
N GLY A 447 7.15 -6.65 -30.25
CA GLY A 447 5.88 -6.64 -30.97
C GLY A 447 5.44 -5.26 -31.45
N GLN A 448 5.72 -4.19 -30.70
CA GLN A 448 5.48 -2.80 -31.12
C GLN A 448 6.35 -2.42 -32.33
N LEU A 449 7.63 -2.81 -32.32
CA LEU A 449 8.57 -2.57 -33.43
C LEU A 449 8.23 -3.40 -34.68
N ASP A 450 7.91 -4.69 -34.52
CA ASP A 450 7.54 -5.58 -35.62
C ASP A 450 6.28 -5.08 -36.34
N ARG A 451 5.31 -4.51 -35.60
CA ARG A 451 4.10 -3.86 -36.14
C ARG A 451 4.33 -2.45 -36.68
N ARG A 452 5.58 -1.95 -36.65
CA ARG A 452 5.99 -0.60 -37.05
C ARG A 452 5.16 0.50 -36.35
N ASN A 453 4.85 0.32 -35.07
CA ASN A 453 4.10 1.32 -34.31
C ASN A 453 4.91 2.63 -34.26
N PRO A 454 4.44 3.74 -34.87
CA PRO A 454 5.22 4.97 -35.00
C PRO A 454 5.51 5.65 -33.66
N ASP A 455 4.85 5.22 -32.59
CA ASP A 455 5.03 5.75 -31.24
C ASP A 455 6.22 5.12 -30.50
N PHE A 456 6.81 4.03 -31.03
CA PHE A 456 7.98 3.36 -30.46
C PHE A 456 9.21 3.57 -31.34
N ILE A 457 10.32 3.98 -30.73
CA ILE A 457 11.58 4.27 -31.40
C ILE A 457 12.65 3.28 -30.92
N TYR A 458 13.37 2.71 -31.88
CA TYR A 458 14.54 1.90 -31.64
C TYR A 458 15.65 2.32 -32.61
N ARG A 459 16.87 2.55 -32.08
CA ARG A 459 18.02 3.10 -32.82
C ARG A 459 19.21 2.15 -32.92
N GLY A 460 19.12 0.97 -32.32
CA GLY A 460 20.16 -0.05 -32.36
C GLY A 460 20.11 -0.88 -33.65
N GLN A 461 21.05 -1.83 -33.78
CA GLN A 461 21.15 -2.69 -34.97
C GLN A 461 20.63 -4.11 -34.71
N ASN A 462 20.77 -4.62 -33.48
CA ASN A 462 20.35 -5.97 -33.12
C ASN A 462 19.58 -5.94 -31.80
N PHE A 463 18.25 -5.91 -31.92
CA PHE A 463 17.33 -5.71 -30.79
C PHE A 463 17.61 -6.65 -29.63
N LYS A 464 17.77 -7.94 -29.94
CA LYS A 464 18.04 -9.00 -28.97
C LYS A 464 19.39 -8.80 -28.27
N ALA A 465 20.44 -8.54 -29.04
CA ALA A 465 21.78 -8.32 -28.48
C ALA A 465 21.83 -7.06 -27.61
N ASP A 466 21.18 -5.97 -28.02
CA ASP A 466 21.14 -4.70 -27.29
C ASP A 466 20.33 -4.83 -25.97
N LEU A 467 19.23 -5.60 -25.95
CA LEU A 467 18.52 -5.94 -24.72
C LEU A 467 19.32 -6.85 -23.79
N VAL A 468 19.94 -7.92 -24.30
CA VAL A 468 20.79 -8.84 -23.52
C VAL A 468 21.98 -8.10 -22.90
N LYS A 469 22.63 -7.22 -23.67
CA LYS A 469 23.69 -6.32 -23.18
C LYS A 469 23.17 -5.42 -22.07
N SER A 470 22.05 -4.72 -22.29
CA SER A 470 21.45 -3.83 -21.29
C SER A 470 21.04 -4.55 -19.99
N ALA A 471 20.57 -5.79 -20.09
CA ALA A 471 20.30 -6.63 -18.93
C ALA A 471 21.61 -6.98 -18.20
N SER A 472 22.65 -7.46 -18.92
CA SER A 472 23.93 -7.85 -18.32
C SER A 472 24.64 -6.68 -17.62
N GLU A 473 24.60 -5.48 -18.21
CA GLU A 473 25.11 -4.24 -17.61
C GLU A 473 24.38 -3.90 -16.30
N THR A 474 23.04 -4.04 -16.27
CA THR A 474 22.26 -3.78 -15.05
C THR A 474 22.50 -4.86 -13.98
N LEU A 475 22.58 -6.13 -14.37
CA LEU A 475 22.77 -7.26 -13.45
C LEU A 475 24.09 -7.14 -12.68
N LYS A 476 25.16 -6.66 -13.33
CA LYS A 476 26.50 -6.46 -12.76
C LYS A 476 26.65 -5.16 -11.97
N SER A 477 25.95 -4.10 -12.35
CA SER A 477 26.05 -2.79 -11.68
C SER A 477 25.12 -2.66 -10.47
N CYS A 478 23.96 -3.33 -10.48
CA CYS A 478 23.07 -3.40 -9.34
C CYS A 478 23.63 -4.32 -8.24
N SER A 479 23.50 -3.86 -6.99
CA SER A 479 23.84 -4.64 -5.81
C SER A 479 23.02 -4.22 -4.61
N ILE A 480 22.86 -5.13 -3.66
CA ILE A 480 22.43 -4.84 -2.28
C ILE A 480 23.55 -5.16 -1.31
N THR A 481 23.43 -4.69 -0.07
CA THR A 481 24.29 -5.09 1.04
C THR A 481 23.44 -5.19 2.31
N TYR A 482 23.61 -6.28 3.04
CA TYR A 482 22.96 -6.53 4.32
C TYR A 482 24.00 -7.01 5.34
N ASN A 483 23.70 -6.93 6.63
CA ASN A 483 24.55 -7.49 7.68
C ASN A 483 24.02 -8.87 8.09
N ASN A 484 24.88 -9.88 8.00
CA ASN A 484 24.54 -11.26 8.36
C ASN A 484 24.32 -11.43 9.88
N SER A 485 23.96 -12.64 10.33
CA SER A 485 23.69 -12.93 11.75
C SER A 485 24.90 -12.72 12.67
N ALA A 486 26.12 -12.69 12.10
CA ALA A 486 27.37 -12.34 12.79
C ALA A 486 27.77 -10.85 12.64
N GLY A 487 26.87 -9.99 12.13
CA GLY A 487 27.07 -8.55 11.98
C GLY A 487 28.00 -8.15 10.81
N ARG A 488 28.43 -9.09 9.97
CA ARG A 488 29.32 -8.82 8.83
C ARG A 488 28.52 -8.42 7.60
N ALA A 489 28.98 -7.38 6.90
CA ALA A 489 28.39 -6.94 5.65
C ALA A 489 28.57 -8.00 4.54
N VAL A 490 27.47 -8.39 3.90
CA VAL A 490 27.41 -9.31 2.75
C VAL A 490 26.84 -8.54 1.56
N ARG A 491 27.61 -8.51 0.47
CA ARG A 491 27.24 -7.85 -0.79
C ARG A 491 26.76 -8.88 -1.79
N LEU A 492 25.57 -8.67 -2.37
CA LEU A 492 25.01 -9.51 -3.43
C LEU A 492 24.71 -8.64 -4.66
N ASP A 493 25.15 -9.08 -5.85
CA ASP A 493 24.72 -8.49 -7.12
C ASP A 493 23.34 -9.01 -7.55
N LEU A 494 22.73 -8.37 -8.55
CA LEU A 494 21.37 -8.70 -8.97
C LEU A 494 21.27 -10.08 -9.65
N GLU A 495 22.33 -10.56 -10.30
CA GLU A 495 22.35 -11.90 -10.88
C GLU A 495 22.30 -12.98 -9.79
N SER A 496 23.08 -12.82 -8.72
CA SER A 496 23.02 -13.67 -7.54
C SER A 496 21.64 -13.62 -6.87
N LEU A 497 21.06 -12.43 -6.72
CA LEU A 497 19.72 -12.26 -6.14
C LEU A 497 18.63 -12.97 -6.96
N LEU A 498 18.63 -12.85 -8.29
CA LEU A 498 17.66 -13.55 -9.14
C LEU A 498 17.77 -15.08 -9.02
N ASN A 499 19.00 -15.60 -9.02
CA ASN A 499 19.25 -17.04 -8.85
C ASN A 499 18.86 -17.56 -7.45
N ARG A 500 18.91 -16.72 -6.41
CA ARG A 500 18.56 -17.06 -5.02
C ARG A 500 17.06 -17.00 -4.71
N MET A 501 16.23 -16.33 -5.53
CA MET A 501 14.81 -16.06 -5.22
C MET A 501 13.96 -17.28 -4.79
N PRO A 502 14.15 -18.50 -5.33
CA PRO A 502 13.44 -19.70 -4.86
C PRO A 502 13.75 -20.08 -3.40
N ARG A 503 14.95 -19.75 -2.92
CA ARG A 503 15.45 -20.06 -1.57
C ARG A 503 15.24 -18.92 -0.58
N MET A 504 14.98 -17.70 -1.05
CA MET A 504 14.75 -16.55 -0.15
C MET A 504 13.52 -16.78 0.73
N SER A 505 13.75 -17.00 2.02
CA SER A 505 12.66 -17.09 2.99
C SER A 505 11.98 -15.73 3.18
N PHE A 506 10.65 -15.74 3.10
CA PHE A 506 9.82 -14.57 3.41
C PHE A 506 9.52 -14.44 4.90
N ASP A 507 9.76 -15.50 5.65
CA ASP A 507 9.35 -15.69 7.03
C ASP A 507 10.32 -14.97 8.00
N PRO A 508 9.81 -14.30 9.05
CA PRO A 508 10.62 -13.46 9.92
C PRO A 508 11.42 -14.22 11.00
N TRP A 509 11.08 -15.47 11.31
CA TRP A 509 11.76 -16.28 12.32
C TRP A 509 12.99 -17.00 11.79
N HIS A 510 13.18 -17.01 10.47
CA HIS A 510 14.40 -17.52 9.85
C HIS A 510 15.55 -16.50 9.87
N CYS A 511 16.77 -17.00 10.08
CA CYS A 511 18.02 -16.26 10.02
C CYS A 511 18.16 -15.49 8.70
N ILE A 512 18.84 -14.34 8.76
CA ILE A 512 18.94 -13.43 7.61
C ILE A 512 19.59 -14.08 6.38
N GLU A 513 20.48 -15.06 6.59
CA GLU A 513 21.11 -15.86 5.55
C GLU A 513 20.06 -16.65 4.73
N LEU A 514 19.15 -17.39 5.38
CA LEU A 514 18.05 -18.09 4.73
C LEU A 514 17.05 -17.11 4.11
N ARG A 515 16.81 -15.96 4.76
CA ARG A 515 15.99 -14.89 4.17
C ARG A 515 16.59 -14.30 2.90
N TRP A 516 17.90 -14.38 2.69
CA TRP A 516 18.59 -14.02 1.43
C TRP A 516 18.96 -15.22 0.55
N GLY A 517 18.45 -16.42 0.85
CA GLY A 517 18.65 -17.62 0.03
C GLY A 517 20.10 -18.09 -0.03
N ALA A 518 20.90 -17.82 1.02
CA ALA A 518 22.22 -18.41 1.20
C ALA A 518 22.17 -19.93 1.10
N SER A 519 23.23 -20.53 0.56
CA SER A 519 23.28 -21.99 0.36
C SER A 519 24.67 -22.61 0.38
N SER A 520 25.73 -21.80 0.35
CA SER A 520 27.07 -22.31 0.66
C SER A 520 27.23 -22.49 2.17
N SER A 521 28.03 -23.47 2.58
CA SER A 521 28.39 -23.67 4.00
C SER A 521 29.09 -22.44 4.60
N GLN A 522 29.86 -21.70 3.79
CA GLN A 522 30.52 -20.46 4.20
C GLN A 522 29.53 -19.34 4.55
N GLU A 523 28.47 -19.14 3.76
CA GLU A 523 27.44 -18.15 4.06
C GLU A 523 26.57 -18.57 5.24
N LEU A 524 26.19 -19.85 5.29
CA LEU A 524 25.34 -20.41 6.33
C LEU A 524 26.05 -20.55 7.69
N ALA A 525 27.37 -20.40 7.76
CA ALA A 525 28.16 -20.53 8.99
C ALA A 525 27.75 -19.57 10.12
N SER A 526 27.10 -18.43 9.81
CA SER A 526 26.55 -17.51 10.81
C SER A 526 25.08 -17.73 11.14
N CYS A 527 24.36 -18.56 10.36
CA CYS A 527 22.96 -18.88 10.60
C CYS A 527 22.83 -19.96 11.67
N ALA A 528 22.27 -19.63 12.84
CA ALA A 528 22.02 -20.62 13.89
C ALA A 528 21.00 -21.69 13.44
N ASP A 529 19.99 -21.29 12.67
CA ASP A 529 18.84 -22.13 12.30
C ASP A 529 19.20 -23.38 11.50
N VAL A 530 20.36 -23.44 10.82
CA VAL A 530 20.75 -24.68 10.10
C VAL A 530 21.00 -25.86 11.06
N ASN A 531 21.15 -25.59 12.36
CA ASN A 531 21.24 -26.58 13.42
C ASN A 531 19.92 -26.74 14.21
N ASP A 532 18.89 -25.95 13.90
CA ASP A 532 17.54 -26.04 14.47
C ASP A 532 16.66 -26.87 13.53
N SER A 533 16.36 -28.11 13.94
CA SER A 533 15.57 -29.04 13.13
C SER A 533 14.12 -28.59 12.94
N VAL A 534 13.55 -27.83 13.87
CA VAL A 534 12.16 -27.35 13.78
C VAL A 534 12.07 -26.19 12.79
N LYS A 535 13.00 -25.23 12.87
CA LYS A 535 13.06 -24.14 11.87
C LYS A 535 13.41 -24.65 10.48
N MET A 536 14.33 -25.60 10.33
CA MET A 536 14.61 -26.17 9.01
C MET A 536 13.43 -26.96 8.44
N ARG A 537 12.61 -27.61 9.27
CA ARG A 537 11.32 -28.19 8.83
C ARG A 537 10.38 -27.10 8.31
N TRP A 538 10.17 -26.01 9.05
CA TRP A 538 9.39 -24.85 8.59
C TRP A 538 9.90 -24.27 7.28
N TYR A 539 11.21 -23.99 7.18
CA TYR A 539 11.84 -23.52 5.96
C TYR A 539 11.54 -24.45 4.78
N ASN A 540 11.68 -25.77 4.95
CA ASN A 540 11.43 -26.74 3.87
C ASN A 540 9.95 -26.83 3.50
N ALA A 541 9.04 -26.92 4.47
CA ALA A 541 7.60 -27.01 4.25
C ALA A 541 7.03 -25.77 3.51
N GLN A 542 7.61 -24.59 3.74
CA GLN A 542 7.26 -23.35 3.05
C GLN A 542 7.78 -23.27 1.59
N GLN A 543 8.48 -24.27 1.04
CA GLN A 543 9.10 -24.16 -0.30
C GLN A 543 8.10 -24.00 -1.44
N THR A 544 6.96 -24.71 -1.43
CA THR A 544 5.95 -24.57 -2.48
C THR A 544 5.23 -23.21 -2.39
N LEU A 545 5.05 -22.69 -1.18
CA LEU A 545 4.58 -21.30 -0.97
C LEU A 545 5.59 -20.28 -1.52
N ARG A 546 6.90 -20.54 -1.42
CA ARG A 546 7.93 -19.71 -2.07
C ARG A 546 7.89 -19.80 -3.59
N ASN A 547 7.44 -20.91 -4.18
CA ASN A 547 7.44 -21.09 -5.64
C ASN A 547 6.29 -20.36 -6.36
N HIS A 548 5.39 -19.68 -5.63
CA HIS A 548 4.34 -18.87 -6.24
C HIS A 548 4.87 -17.65 -7.02
N MET A 549 4.29 -17.44 -8.20
CA MET A 549 4.56 -16.31 -9.10
C MET A 549 3.44 -15.25 -9.08
N ALA A 550 2.33 -15.53 -8.39
CA ALA A 550 1.21 -14.61 -8.19
C ALA A 550 0.74 -14.64 -6.73
N ARG A 551 0.27 -13.48 -6.21
CA ARG A 551 -0.29 -13.36 -4.86
C ARG A 551 -1.73 -13.87 -4.86
N ASP A 552 -1.99 -14.95 -4.12
CA ASP A 552 -3.34 -15.42 -3.82
C ASP A 552 -3.68 -15.13 -2.35
N THR A 553 -4.53 -14.14 -2.11
CA THR A 553 -4.98 -13.78 -0.75
C THR A 553 -6.10 -14.69 -0.22
N ASN A 554 -6.66 -15.58 -1.05
CA ASN A 554 -7.65 -16.57 -0.64
C ASN A 554 -7.01 -17.90 -0.23
N LEU A 555 -5.73 -18.12 -0.58
CA LEU A 555 -4.96 -19.27 -0.13
C LEU A 555 -4.85 -19.28 1.39
N PHE A 556 -5.53 -20.25 2.01
CA PHE A 556 -5.41 -20.50 3.44
C PHE A 556 -4.03 -21.10 3.75
N THR A 557 -3.35 -20.49 4.72
CA THR A 557 -2.01 -20.92 5.17
C THR A 557 -1.92 -21.12 6.68
N GLY A 558 -3.05 -21.05 7.42
CA GLY A 558 -3.11 -21.12 8.88
C GLY A 558 -2.91 -22.53 9.44
N TYR A 559 -1.76 -23.13 9.13
CA TYR A 559 -1.41 -24.50 9.45
C TYR A 559 -0.36 -24.57 10.56
N THR A 560 -0.38 -25.65 11.36
CA THR A 560 0.78 -26.08 12.15
C THR A 560 1.90 -26.58 11.22
N LEU A 561 3.08 -26.84 11.77
CA LEU A 561 4.20 -27.38 11.00
C LEU A 561 3.84 -28.70 10.30
N GLU A 562 3.31 -29.66 11.05
CA GLU A 562 2.93 -31.00 10.55
C GLU A 562 1.84 -30.91 9.48
N GLN A 563 0.86 -30.03 9.67
CA GLN A 563 -0.18 -29.78 8.67
C GLN A 563 0.40 -29.12 7.41
N LEU A 564 1.34 -28.19 7.55
CA LEU A 564 1.99 -27.56 6.40
C LEU A 564 2.83 -28.57 5.62
N GLU A 565 3.57 -29.46 6.30
CA GLU A 565 4.34 -30.53 5.66
C GLU A 565 3.43 -31.47 4.83
N GLU A 566 2.25 -31.83 5.35
CA GLU A 566 1.26 -32.64 4.63
C GLU A 566 0.67 -31.89 3.42
N LYS A 567 0.32 -30.60 3.58
CA LYS A 567 -0.36 -29.81 2.53
C LYS A 567 0.60 -29.17 1.51
N ALA A 568 1.88 -29.01 1.83
CA ALA A 568 2.86 -28.31 0.99
C ALA A 568 2.81 -28.72 -0.50
N PRO A 569 2.73 -30.02 -0.88
CA PRO A 569 2.65 -30.42 -2.30
C PRO A 569 1.43 -29.87 -3.05
N THR A 570 0.34 -29.54 -2.35
CA THR A 570 -0.90 -28.99 -2.94
C THR A 570 -1.01 -27.46 -2.86
N LEU A 571 -0.19 -26.81 -2.02
CA LEU A 571 -0.30 -25.37 -1.75
C LEU A 571 0.42 -24.47 -2.77
N GLY A 572 1.22 -25.03 -3.68
CA GLY A 572 1.93 -24.26 -4.70
C GLY A 572 2.80 -25.13 -5.61
N PRO A 573 3.49 -24.55 -6.62
CA PRO A 573 4.30 -25.31 -7.57
C PRO A 573 5.42 -26.11 -6.88
N ALA A 574 5.61 -27.38 -7.25
CA ALA A 574 6.67 -28.22 -6.69
C ALA A 574 8.08 -27.73 -7.09
N GLN A 575 8.22 -27.18 -8.29
CA GLN A 575 9.47 -26.60 -8.80
C GLN A 575 9.32 -25.09 -8.96
N ALA A 576 10.42 -24.37 -8.73
CA ALA A 576 10.50 -22.94 -9.02
C ALA A 576 10.75 -22.68 -10.50
N GLU A 577 10.31 -21.53 -11.00
CA GLU A 577 10.60 -21.11 -12.37
C GLU A 577 12.08 -20.79 -12.62
N ASN A 578 12.49 -20.83 -13.90
CA ASN A 578 13.81 -20.41 -14.32
C ASN A 578 13.94 -18.88 -14.22
N ASN A 579 14.79 -18.44 -13.28
CA ASN A 579 15.08 -17.03 -13.02
C ASN A 579 16.37 -16.53 -13.72
N ASN A 580 17.00 -17.33 -14.58
CA ASN A 580 18.13 -16.90 -15.40
C ASN A 580 17.64 -15.99 -16.54
N LEU A 581 17.56 -14.68 -16.24
CA LEU A 581 17.08 -13.67 -17.17
C LEU A 581 17.88 -13.62 -18.47
N LEU A 582 19.21 -13.74 -18.43
CA LEU A 582 20.05 -13.65 -19.64
C LEU A 582 19.83 -14.84 -20.57
N GLN A 583 19.78 -16.06 -20.03
CA GLN A 583 19.44 -17.26 -20.80
C GLN A 583 18.03 -17.13 -21.42
N ARG A 584 17.06 -16.61 -20.68
CA ARG A 584 15.69 -16.44 -21.17
C ARG A 584 15.56 -15.35 -22.24
N LEU A 585 16.22 -14.20 -22.09
CA LEU A 585 16.33 -13.19 -23.16
C LEU A 585 17.01 -13.77 -24.40
N GLN A 586 18.02 -14.63 -24.23
CA GLN A 586 18.73 -15.26 -25.34
C GLN A 586 17.93 -16.37 -26.04
N ASN A 587 16.96 -16.99 -25.37
CA ASN A 587 16.17 -18.09 -25.93
C ASN A 587 14.76 -17.69 -26.38
N GLU A 588 14.16 -16.66 -25.78
CA GLU A 588 12.75 -16.31 -25.95
C GLU A 588 12.48 -15.03 -26.79
N LEU A 589 13.53 -14.33 -27.23
CA LEU A 589 13.49 -13.17 -28.15
C LEU A 589 14.10 -13.49 -29.52
#